data_AF-A0A6P0L8C2-F1
#
_entry.id   AF-A0A6P0L8C2-F1
#
_cell.length_a   1.000
_cell.length_b   1.000
_cell.length_c   1.000
_cell.angle_alpha   90.00
_cell.angle_beta   90.00
_cell.angle_gamma   90.00
#
_symmetry.space_group_name_H-M   'P 1'
#
loop_
_entity.id
_entity.type
_entity.pdbx_description
1 polymer ?
#
loop_
_entity_poly.entity_id
_entity_poly.type
_entity_poly.pdbx_seq_one_letter_code
_entity_poly.pdbx_strand_id
1 'polypeptide(L)'
;MKRVEILGALQELNPDWPEANPEQLGELRTLGQIVEYLQSHASKVLPVEPEITTNSSKVIPVEPEPTTNSSAEIETIKSESVESNDVKPVVENPAVETSTIDVEAIAQTLLDVVSEKTGYPAEMLELDMDMEADLGIDSIKRVEILGALQEMSPDLPEANPEQLGELRTLGQIVEYLQSQASKVLPVEPEITPNTSAEIETIESESIESESIESESVESNDVKPVVENPAVETSTPLIAIDVEAISQTLLDVVSEKTGYPAEMLELDMDMEADLGIDSIKRVEILGALQEMSPDLPEANPEQLGELRTLGQIVEYLQQQTVPTEKKEFQNQPFNEQLDLDHKIPRCLVKLKALPDPDSLDFTLPDKHIVLLTDDGSLTTSKLAQSLTERDWKVVVLSFPQSLIAEQASLPKAVSRIVLNDLSEEHLKQQLAEITAKYGSVGAFIHLNPGIQIQPNHGIGFLELEKALLKQVFLIAKHLKPSLNEAARHGRSCFMTVARLDGAFGLAQNVNFGAIGAGLFGLTKTLNLEWESVFCRGIDLSPDLNAEESTEYIMAELHDPNRYIAEVGYSSQGRVTLSTEQSI
;
A
#
# COMPACT_ATOMS: atom_id res chain seq x y z
N MET A 1 -30.00 15.68 -29.64
CA MET A 1 -29.83 17.12 -29.31
C MET A 1 -28.42 17.37 -28.82
N LYS A 2 -28.13 17.42 -27.51
CA LYS A 2 -26.81 17.83 -26.94
C LYS A 2 -25.53 17.39 -27.68
N ARG A 3 -25.43 16.16 -28.18
CA ARG A 3 -24.22 15.67 -28.90
C ARG A 3 -23.98 16.31 -30.27
N VAL A 4 -25.05 16.63 -31.01
CA VAL A 4 -24.96 17.33 -32.31
C VAL A 4 -24.58 18.79 -32.09
N GLU A 5 -25.10 19.41 -31.03
CA GLU A 5 -24.74 20.77 -30.60
C GLU A 5 -23.25 20.87 -30.20
N ILE A 6 -22.74 19.93 -29.40
CA ILE A 6 -21.32 19.86 -29.02
C ILE A 6 -20.42 19.73 -30.26
N LEU A 7 -20.80 18.87 -31.22
CA LEU A 7 -19.94 18.62 -32.38
C LEU A 7 -20.01 19.76 -33.42
N GLY A 8 -21.15 20.45 -33.54
CA GLY A 8 -21.24 21.71 -34.27
C GLY A 8 -20.33 22.80 -33.68
N ALA A 9 -20.31 22.96 -32.35
CA ALA A 9 -19.40 23.90 -31.69
C ALA A 9 -17.91 23.53 -31.90
N LEU A 10 -17.57 22.24 -31.96
CA LEU A 10 -16.21 21.79 -32.27
C LEU A 10 -15.81 22.02 -33.74
N GLN A 11 -16.77 21.99 -34.67
CA GLN A 11 -16.57 22.34 -36.09
C GLN A 11 -16.43 23.86 -36.30
N GLU A 12 -17.15 24.70 -35.54
CA GLU A 12 -16.92 26.15 -35.54
C GLU A 12 -15.49 26.51 -35.07
N LEU A 13 -14.93 25.71 -34.15
CA LEU A 13 -13.54 25.84 -33.70
C LEU A 13 -12.51 25.21 -34.65
N ASN A 14 -12.90 24.27 -35.50
CA ASN A 14 -12.01 23.55 -36.42
C ASN A 14 -12.67 23.38 -37.81
N PRO A 15 -12.58 24.40 -38.70
CA PRO A 15 -13.30 24.41 -39.98
C PRO A 15 -12.90 23.29 -40.96
N ASP A 16 -11.73 22.69 -40.77
CA ASP A 16 -11.22 21.58 -41.60
C ASP A 16 -11.83 20.22 -41.21
N TRP A 17 -12.67 20.16 -40.17
CA TRP A 17 -13.34 18.93 -39.77
C TRP A 17 -14.51 18.59 -40.70
N PRO A 18 -14.69 17.31 -41.05
CA PRO A 18 -15.74 16.87 -41.98
C PRO A 18 -17.14 17.12 -41.40
N GLU A 19 -18.07 17.62 -42.22
CA GLU A 19 -19.48 17.76 -41.87
C GLU A 19 -20.03 16.42 -41.35
N ALA A 20 -20.68 16.43 -40.19
CA ALA A 20 -20.98 15.20 -39.47
C ALA A 20 -22.42 14.73 -39.72
N ASN A 21 -22.58 13.44 -40.03
CA ASN A 21 -23.90 12.87 -40.26
C ASN A 21 -24.66 12.70 -38.92
N PRO A 22 -25.82 13.36 -38.72
CA PRO A 22 -26.55 13.31 -37.46
C PRO A 22 -27.05 11.92 -37.08
N GLU A 23 -27.34 11.04 -38.06
CA GLU A 23 -27.82 9.69 -37.80
C GLU A 23 -26.69 8.80 -37.23
N GLN A 24 -25.50 8.85 -37.84
CA GLN A 24 -24.33 8.09 -37.38
C GLN A 24 -23.86 8.53 -35.99
N LEU A 25 -23.89 9.84 -35.70
CA LEU A 25 -23.59 10.38 -34.36
C LEU A 25 -24.60 9.95 -33.29
N GLY A 26 -25.82 9.55 -33.67
CA GLY A 26 -26.80 8.98 -32.76
C GLY A 26 -26.43 7.59 -32.25
N GLU A 27 -25.68 6.81 -33.04
CA GLU A 27 -25.30 5.43 -32.73
C GLU A 27 -24.05 5.32 -31.85
N LEU A 28 -23.16 6.31 -31.89
CA LEU A 28 -21.92 6.32 -31.09
C LEU A 28 -22.25 6.55 -29.61
N ARG A 29 -21.81 5.63 -28.74
CA ARG A 29 -22.18 5.60 -27.31
C ARG A 29 -21.11 6.19 -26.41
N THR A 30 -19.83 6.14 -26.79
CA THR A 30 -18.69 6.59 -25.98
C THR A 30 -17.91 7.75 -26.64
N LEU A 31 -17.12 8.48 -25.85
CA LEU A 31 -16.26 9.55 -26.36
C LEU A 31 -15.18 9.02 -27.32
N GLY A 32 -14.60 7.84 -27.03
CA GLY A 32 -13.61 7.20 -27.91
C GLY A 32 -14.16 6.92 -29.32
N GLN A 33 -15.41 6.44 -29.42
CA GLN A 33 -16.07 6.24 -30.71
C GLN A 33 -16.26 7.53 -31.52
N ILE A 34 -16.49 8.66 -30.85
CA ILE A 34 -16.61 9.98 -31.51
C ILE A 34 -15.24 10.45 -32.03
N VAL A 35 -14.18 10.27 -31.24
CA VAL A 35 -12.80 10.60 -31.64
C VAL A 35 -12.37 9.75 -32.85
N GLU A 36 -12.65 8.46 -32.83
CA GLU A 36 -12.32 7.51 -33.91
C GLU A 36 -13.13 7.82 -35.21
N TYR A 37 -14.39 8.22 -35.07
CA TYR A 37 -15.21 8.72 -36.19
C TYR A 37 -14.62 9.98 -36.84
N LEU A 38 -14.19 10.95 -36.02
CA LEU A 38 -13.59 12.21 -36.52
C LEU A 38 -12.24 11.96 -37.20
N GLN A 39 -11.37 11.16 -36.59
CA GLN A 39 -10.05 10.80 -37.15
C GLN A 39 -10.18 10.08 -38.50
N SER A 40 -11.08 9.10 -38.60
CA SER A 40 -11.31 8.32 -39.83
C SER A 40 -11.92 9.12 -40.99
N HIS A 41 -12.60 10.23 -40.71
CA HIS A 41 -13.16 11.11 -41.74
C HIS A 41 -12.24 12.29 -42.09
N ALA A 42 -11.41 12.78 -41.16
CA ALA A 42 -10.38 13.80 -41.45
C ALA A 42 -9.32 13.31 -42.45
N SER A 43 -8.97 12.01 -42.42
CA SER A 43 -7.96 11.40 -43.31
C SER A 43 -8.37 11.27 -44.80
N LYS A 44 -9.47 11.89 -45.25
CA LYS A 44 -9.94 11.83 -46.66
C LYS A 44 -9.64 13.07 -47.50
N VAL A 45 -9.01 14.10 -46.93
CA VAL A 45 -8.52 15.26 -47.71
C VAL A 45 -7.07 15.02 -48.11
N LEU A 46 -6.81 14.87 -49.41
CA LEU A 46 -5.46 14.66 -49.95
C LEU A 46 -4.61 15.95 -49.83
N PRO A 47 -3.33 15.87 -49.43
CA PRO A 47 -2.46 17.03 -49.37
C PRO A 47 -1.95 17.43 -50.76
N VAL A 48 -1.89 18.74 -51.02
CA VAL A 48 -1.17 19.32 -52.16
C VAL A 48 0.24 19.72 -51.67
N GLU A 49 1.27 19.34 -52.43
CA GLU A 49 2.67 19.65 -52.11
C GLU A 49 2.95 21.17 -52.16
N PRO A 50 3.81 21.71 -51.27
CA PRO A 50 4.20 23.12 -51.32
C PRO A 50 5.38 23.36 -52.28
N GLU A 51 5.21 24.24 -53.25
CA GLU A 51 6.33 24.76 -54.05
C GLU A 51 7.24 25.68 -53.23
N ILE A 52 8.55 25.52 -53.40
CA ILE A 52 9.57 26.40 -52.82
C ILE A 52 9.72 27.64 -53.71
N THR A 53 9.32 28.82 -53.21
CA THR A 53 9.71 30.10 -53.82
C THR A 53 10.36 31.06 -52.81
N THR A 54 11.57 31.50 -53.15
CA THR A 54 12.38 32.48 -52.42
C THR A 54 11.85 33.91 -52.59
N ASN A 55 11.75 34.72 -51.51
CA ASN A 55 12.52 35.98 -51.46
C ASN A 55 12.49 36.79 -50.13
N SER A 56 13.64 37.42 -49.89
CA SER A 56 13.87 38.75 -49.29
C SER A 56 13.21 39.19 -47.97
N SER A 57 14.09 39.50 -47.00
CA SER A 57 13.85 40.16 -45.72
C SER A 57 13.12 41.51 -45.78
N LYS A 58 12.37 41.84 -44.72
CA LYS A 58 12.28 43.21 -44.17
C LYS A 58 11.94 43.21 -42.68
N VAL A 59 12.79 43.83 -41.87
CA VAL A 59 12.64 43.99 -40.41
C VAL A 59 12.31 45.45 -40.09
N ILE A 60 11.18 45.72 -39.41
CA ILE A 60 11.01 46.77 -38.38
C ILE A 60 9.86 46.34 -37.41
N PRO A 61 9.56 46.99 -36.26
CA PRO A 61 9.57 46.30 -34.97
C PRO A 61 8.19 46.19 -34.29
N VAL A 62 8.13 45.46 -33.17
CA VAL A 62 6.98 45.47 -32.24
C VAL A 62 7.38 46.18 -30.95
N GLU A 63 6.62 47.21 -30.59
CA GLU A 63 6.67 47.94 -29.32
C GLU A 63 5.41 47.54 -28.50
N PRO A 64 5.48 47.39 -27.16
CA PRO A 64 4.42 46.72 -26.40
C PRO A 64 3.23 47.64 -26.06
N GLU A 65 2.01 47.08 -26.10
CA GLU A 65 0.81 47.76 -25.56
C GLU A 65 0.64 47.53 -24.04
N PRO A 66 -0.08 48.43 -23.33
CA PRO A 66 0.26 48.77 -21.96
C PRO A 66 -0.53 48.06 -20.86
N THR A 67 0.10 47.94 -19.70
CA THR A 67 -0.53 47.64 -18.41
C THR A 67 -1.40 48.80 -17.92
N THR A 68 -2.61 48.53 -17.43
CA THR A 68 -3.40 49.48 -16.63
C THR A 68 -3.69 48.95 -15.23
N ASN A 69 -3.02 49.55 -14.24
CA ASN A 69 -3.41 49.46 -12.83
C ASN A 69 -4.75 50.17 -12.60
N SER A 70 -5.55 49.68 -11.64
CA SER A 70 -6.46 50.53 -10.87
C SER A 70 -6.75 49.92 -9.50
N SER A 71 -6.40 50.64 -8.43
CA SER A 71 -6.81 50.37 -7.06
C SER A 71 -7.52 51.60 -6.50
N ALA A 72 -8.69 51.44 -5.87
CA ALA A 72 -9.22 52.36 -4.85
C ALA A 72 -10.39 51.74 -4.08
N GLU A 73 -10.32 51.86 -2.74
CA GLU A 73 -11.39 52.17 -1.77
C GLU A 73 -12.77 51.47 -1.93
N ILE A 74 -13.16 50.54 -1.05
CA ILE A 74 -13.63 50.75 0.35
C ILE A 74 -14.84 51.69 0.42
N GLU A 75 -16.02 51.12 0.68
CA GLU A 75 -17.10 51.82 1.38
C GLU A 75 -17.68 50.94 2.50
N THR A 76 -17.99 51.58 3.62
CA THR A 76 -18.27 50.93 4.91
C THR A 76 -19.73 51.14 5.29
N ILE A 77 -20.44 50.08 5.70
CA ILE A 77 -21.74 50.22 6.37
C ILE A 77 -21.63 49.64 7.78
N LYS A 78 -21.87 50.50 8.78
CA LYS A 78 -21.87 50.17 10.21
C LYS A 78 -23.13 50.76 10.83
N SER A 79 -23.85 49.98 11.63
CA SER A 79 -24.87 50.50 12.54
C SER A 79 -25.07 49.56 13.74
N GLU A 80 -24.63 50.00 14.91
CA GLU A 80 -25.09 49.56 16.25
C GLU A 80 -26.60 49.87 16.43
N SER A 81 -27.34 49.45 17.48
CA SER A 81 -26.96 49.33 18.89
C SER A 81 -27.91 48.47 19.76
N VAL A 82 -27.50 48.28 21.02
CA VAL A 82 -28.06 47.44 22.10
C VAL A 82 -29.06 48.20 23.01
N GLU A 83 -29.82 47.44 23.82
CA GLU A 83 -30.42 47.72 25.16
C GLU A 83 -31.92 47.37 25.23
N SER A 84 -32.35 46.24 25.82
CA SER A 84 -32.37 45.84 27.24
C SER A 84 -33.44 46.53 28.10
N ASN A 85 -34.38 45.75 28.65
CA ASN A 85 -34.84 45.92 30.03
C ASN A 85 -35.53 44.65 30.56
N ASP A 86 -35.27 44.36 31.83
CA ASP A 86 -35.73 43.18 32.58
C ASP A 86 -37.00 43.52 33.40
N VAL A 87 -37.72 42.50 33.87
CA VAL A 87 -38.38 42.37 35.19
C VAL A 87 -39.34 41.16 35.18
N LYS A 88 -38.94 40.10 35.88
CA LYS A 88 -39.73 38.91 36.30
C LYS A 88 -40.76 39.27 37.40
N PRO A 89 -41.78 38.43 37.75
CA PRO A 89 -41.51 37.11 38.36
C PRO A 89 -42.58 35.97 38.21
N VAL A 90 -42.18 34.73 38.60
CA VAL A 90 -42.99 33.70 39.33
C VAL A 90 -44.14 32.98 38.56
N VAL A 91 -44.29 31.64 38.46
CA VAL A 91 -43.56 30.40 38.89
C VAL A 91 -43.90 29.26 37.88
N GLU A 92 -42.97 28.32 37.60
CA GLU A 92 -43.11 26.83 37.73
C GLU A 92 -42.01 26.08 36.96
N ASN A 93 -41.66 24.88 37.44
CA ASN A 93 -40.53 24.03 37.01
C ASN A 93 -40.73 22.61 37.58
N PRO A 94 -40.20 21.51 36.99
CA PRO A 94 -39.82 21.28 35.59
C PRO A 94 -40.73 20.23 34.91
N ALA A 95 -40.62 20.09 33.59
CA ALA A 95 -41.08 18.89 32.88
C ALA A 95 -39.90 18.27 32.11
N VAL A 96 -39.80 16.94 32.20
CA VAL A 96 -38.70 16.08 31.74
C VAL A 96 -38.37 16.32 30.25
N GLU A 97 -37.08 16.51 29.96
CA GLU A 97 -36.54 16.48 28.60
C GLU A 97 -36.46 15.04 28.10
N THR A 98 -37.00 14.78 26.91
CA THR A 98 -36.80 13.53 26.17
C THR A 98 -35.64 13.72 25.20
N SER A 99 -34.57 12.95 25.37
CA SER A 99 -33.39 12.96 24.49
C SER A 99 -33.72 12.38 23.11
N THR A 100 -34.20 13.22 22.21
CA THR A 100 -34.26 12.93 20.78
C THR A 100 -32.93 13.31 20.14
N ILE A 101 -32.17 12.30 19.71
CA ILE A 101 -30.92 12.49 18.99
C ILE A 101 -31.21 13.22 17.66
N ASP A 102 -30.54 14.36 17.47
CA ASP A 102 -30.73 15.28 16.34
C ASP A 102 -29.90 14.82 15.13
N VAL A 103 -30.56 14.54 14.00
CA VAL A 103 -29.94 13.92 12.82
C VAL A 103 -29.06 14.92 12.09
N GLU A 104 -29.55 16.16 11.98
CA GLU A 104 -28.83 17.29 11.41
C GLU A 104 -27.56 17.61 12.21
N ALA A 105 -27.57 17.42 13.53
CA ALA A 105 -26.39 17.58 14.39
C ALA A 105 -25.33 16.49 14.14
N ILE A 106 -25.74 15.21 14.00
CA ILE A 106 -24.83 14.11 13.65
C ILE A 106 -24.22 14.34 12.27
N ALA A 107 -25.05 14.72 11.29
CA ALA A 107 -24.60 14.98 9.93
C ALA A 107 -23.55 16.09 9.87
N GLN A 108 -23.77 17.22 10.56
CA GLN A 108 -22.78 18.31 10.62
C GLN A 108 -21.49 17.86 11.32
N THR A 109 -21.60 17.15 12.44
CA THR A 109 -20.42 16.68 13.19
C THR A 109 -19.60 15.69 12.37
N LEU A 110 -20.24 14.79 11.60
CA LEU A 110 -19.54 13.90 10.68
C LEU A 110 -18.79 14.67 9.59
N LEU A 111 -19.41 15.69 8.97
CA LEU A 111 -18.77 16.52 7.95
C LEU A 111 -17.57 17.30 8.52
N ASP A 112 -17.71 17.86 9.71
CA ASP A 112 -16.64 18.60 10.40
C ASP A 112 -15.44 17.68 10.72
N VAL A 113 -15.70 16.47 11.24
CA VAL A 113 -14.66 15.46 11.52
C VAL A 113 -14.00 14.96 10.24
N VAL A 114 -14.76 14.70 9.17
CA VAL A 114 -14.19 14.33 7.85
C VAL A 114 -13.28 15.45 7.35
N SER A 115 -13.73 16.71 7.42
CA SER A 115 -12.92 17.90 7.07
C SER A 115 -11.61 17.95 7.86
N GLU A 116 -11.65 17.79 9.19
CA GLU A 116 -10.44 17.80 10.04
C GLU A 116 -9.48 16.64 9.70
N LYS A 117 -9.99 15.42 9.53
CA LYS A 117 -9.16 14.22 9.30
C LYS A 117 -8.63 14.09 7.88
N THR A 118 -9.27 14.70 6.89
CA THR A 118 -8.89 14.60 5.46
C THR A 118 -8.23 15.87 4.91
N GLY A 119 -8.57 17.04 5.45
CA GLY A 119 -8.16 18.35 4.93
C GLY A 119 -9.04 18.87 3.78
N TYR A 120 -10.16 18.20 3.44
CA TYR A 120 -11.17 18.79 2.55
C TYR A 120 -11.87 19.96 3.24
N PRO A 121 -12.12 21.10 2.55
CA PRO A 121 -12.95 22.17 3.11
C PRO A 121 -14.37 21.65 3.37
N ALA A 122 -14.95 21.98 4.53
CA ALA A 122 -16.30 21.53 4.90
C ALA A 122 -17.38 21.96 3.88
N GLU A 123 -17.18 23.11 3.20
CA GLU A 123 -18.06 23.57 2.11
C GLU A 123 -17.98 22.75 0.81
N MET A 124 -17.06 21.79 0.72
CA MET A 124 -16.92 20.85 -0.41
C MET A 124 -17.38 19.42 -0.06
N LEU A 125 -17.84 19.16 1.16
CA LEU A 125 -18.27 17.83 1.58
C LEU A 125 -19.80 17.71 1.51
N GLU A 126 -20.30 16.73 0.77
CA GLU A 126 -21.73 16.42 0.65
C GLU A 126 -22.01 14.99 1.16
N LEU A 127 -23.20 14.75 1.71
CA LEU A 127 -23.54 13.48 2.35
C LEU A 127 -23.68 12.31 1.36
N ASP A 128 -23.89 12.57 0.07
CA ASP A 128 -24.00 11.55 -0.97
C ASP A 128 -22.64 11.12 -1.57
N MET A 129 -21.54 11.78 -1.20
CA MET A 129 -20.19 11.45 -1.65
C MET A 129 -19.76 10.05 -1.20
N ASP A 130 -19.16 9.28 -2.11
CA ASP A 130 -18.58 7.98 -1.83
C ASP A 130 -17.23 8.16 -1.10
N MET A 131 -17.13 7.56 0.09
CA MET A 131 -15.97 7.63 0.95
C MET A 131 -14.71 7.11 0.25
N GLU A 132 -14.80 6.09 -0.59
CA GLU A 132 -13.64 5.50 -1.26
C GLU A 132 -13.37 6.14 -2.62
N ALA A 133 -14.42 6.28 -3.43
CA ALA A 133 -14.30 6.69 -4.82
C ALA A 133 -14.18 8.22 -5.00
N ASP A 134 -14.87 9.01 -4.18
CA ASP A 134 -14.86 10.48 -4.27
C ASP A 134 -13.91 11.12 -3.25
N LEU A 135 -13.87 10.58 -2.02
CA LEU A 135 -13.10 11.17 -0.91
C LEU A 135 -11.75 10.49 -0.64
N GLY A 136 -11.52 9.25 -1.09
CA GLY A 136 -10.26 8.53 -0.87
C GLY A 136 -10.01 8.06 0.57
N ILE A 137 -11.08 7.86 1.35
CA ILE A 137 -11.08 7.43 2.75
C ILE A 137 -11.03 5.88 2.81
N ASP A 138 -9.82 5.37 3.08
CA ASP A 138 -9.55 3.96 3.33
C ASP A 138 -10.15 3.45 4.66
N SER A 139 -10.05 2.14 4.91
CA SER A 139 -10.59 1.50 6.12
C SER A 139 -9.95 1.98 7.43
N ILE A 140 -8.71 2.45 7.43
CA ILE A 140 -8.02 2.98 8.61
C ILE A 140 -8.57 4.37 8.93
N LYS A 141 -8.63 5.24 7.91
CA LYS A 141 -9.22 6.58 7.99
C LYS A 141 -10.69 6.55 8.44
N ARG A 142 -11.47 5.55 8.00
CA ARG A 142 -12.87 5.35 8.47
C ARG A 142 -12.92 5.13 9.99
N VAL A 143 -12.07 4.25 10.54
CA VAL A 143 -12.00 4.00 12.00
C VAL A 143 -11.56 5.26 12.76
N GLU A 144 -10.58 6.02 12.25
CA GLU A 144 -10.15 7.30 12.85
C GLU A 144 -11.26 8.37 12.86
N ILE A 145 -12.06 8.46 11.79
CA ILE A 145 -13.21 9.38 11.67
C ILE A 145 -14.34 8.96 12.63
N LEU A 146 -14.62 7.66 12.75
CA LEU A 146 -15.65 7.14 13.64
C LEU A 146 -15.30 7.31 15.12
N GLY A 147 -14.05 7.04 15.51
CA GLY A 147 -13.57 7.29 16.87
C GLY A 147 -13.68 8.77 17.24
N ALA A 148 -13.25 9.67 16.34
CA ALA A 148 -13.40 11.11 16.55
C ALA A 148 -14.87 11.57 16.61
N LEU A 149 -15.77 10.99 15.81
CA LEU A 149 -17.21 11.26 15.89
C LEU A 149 -17.81 10.80 17.23
N GLN A 150 -17.40 9.63 17.74
CA GLN A 150 -17.83 9.13 19.06
C GLN A 150 -17.28 9.98 20.21
N GLU A 151 -16.02 10.44 20.13
CA GLU A 151 -15.43 11.40 21.08
C GLU A 151 -16.19 12.73 21.12
N MET A 152 -16.65 13.22 19.95
CA MET A 152 -17.41 14.48 19.83
C MET A 152 -18.91 14.32 20.10
N SER A 153 -19.46 13.10 20.08
CA SER A 153 -20.89 12.81 20.31
C SER A 153 -21.07 11.55 21.19
N PRO A 154 -20.87 11.66 22.52
CA PRO A 154 -20.90 10.51 23.45
C PRO A 154 -22.27 9.82 23.58
N ASP A 155 -23.34 10.45 23.11
CA ASP A 155 -24.70 9.89 23.10
C ASP A 155 -24.96 8.97 21.88
N LEU A 156 -23.98 8.81 20.97
CA LEU A 156 -24.07 7.87 19.87
C LEU A 156 -23.85 6.42 20.33
N PRO A 157 -24.59 5.44 19.77
CA PRO A 157 -24.35 4.03 20.03
C PRO A 157 -23.00 3.58 19.45
N GLU A 158 -22.36 2.63 20.13
CA GLU A 158 -21.14 2.01 19.65
C GLU A 158 -21.39 1.26 18.32
N ALA A 159 -20.51 1.49 17.34
CA ALA A 159 -20.72 1.10 15.95
C ALA A 159 -19.76 -0.04 15.57
N ASN A 160 -20.28 -1.21 15.19
CA ASN A 160 -19.43 -2.33 14.75
C ASN A 160 -18.67 -1.96 13.45
N PRO A 161 -17.32 -1.91 13.46
CA PRO A 161 -16.53 -1.53 12.29
C PRO A 161 -16.75 -2.42 11.06
N GLU A 162 -17.11 -3.70 11.25
CA GLU A 162 -17.38 -4.66 10.17
C GLU A 162 -18.60 -4.22 9.33
N GLN A 163 -19.66 -3.76 10.00
CA GLN A 163 -20.91 -3.32 9.37
C GLN A 163 -20.76 -1.95 8.70
N LEU A 164 -19.82 -1.12 9.16
CA LEU A 164 -19.50 0.16 8.53
C LEU A 164 -18.54 0.03 7.34
N GLY A 165 -17.79 -1.08 7.24
CA GLY A 165 -17.01 -1.42 6.05
C GLY A 165 -17.85 -1.62 4.79
N GLU A 166 -19.12 -2.01 4.95
CA GLU A 166 -20.09 -2.18 3.84
C GLU A 166 -20.72 -0.85 3.38
N LEU A 167 -20.68 0.19 4.21
CA LEU A 167 -21.23 1.51 3.90
C LEU A 167 -20.28 2.28 2.97
N ARG A 168 -20.85 2.96 1.97
CA ARG A 168 -20.10 3.66 0.93
C ARG A 168 -20.16 5.17 1.05
N THR A 169 -21.28 5.76 1.46
CA THR A 169 -21.41 7.23 1.53
C THR A 169 -21.47 7.75 2.97
N LEU A 170 -21.15 9.03 3.16
CA LEU A 170 -21.25 9.68 4.47
C LEU A 170 -22.70 9.66 5.02
N GLY A 171 -23.70 9.85 4.17
CA GLY A 171 -25.11 9.77 4.51
C GLY A 171 -25.54 8.38 4.98
N GLN A 172 -24.95 7.32 4.43
CA GLN A 172 -25.21 5.95 4.91
C GLN A 172 -24.69 5.72 6.33
N ILE A 173 -23.60 6.39 6.74
CA ILE A 173 -23.14 6.38 8.14
C ILE A 173 -24.15 7.09 9.04
N VAL A 174 -24.66 8.27 8.63
CA VAL A 174 -25.69 9.01 9.40
C VAL A 174 -26.97 8.18 9.57
N GLU A 175 -27.48 7.59 8.47
CA GLU A 175 -28.65 6.69 8.50
C GLU A 175 -28.41 5.47 9.40
N TYR A 176 -27.22 4.85 9.33
CA TYR A 176 -26.87 3.71 10.17
C TYR A 176 -26.86 4.10 11.66
N LEU A 177 -26.18 5.18 12.03
CA LEU A 177 -26.11 5.67 13.41
C LEU A 177 -27.49 6.05 13.95
N GLN A 178 -28.33 6.70 13.14
CA GLN A 178 -29.73 7.00 13.49
C GLN A 178 -30.56 5.71 13.73
N SER A 179 -30.35 4.66 12.93
CA SER A 179 -31.05 3.39 13.06
C SER A 179 -30.69 2.64 14.34
N GLN A 180 -29.44 2.74 14.79
CA GLN A 180 -28.96 2.16 16.05
C GLN A 180 -29.41 3.02 17.25
N ALA A 181 -29.36 4.35 17.13
CA ALA A 181 -29.88 5.27 18.15
C ALA A 181 -31.38 5.02 18.42
N SER A 182 -32.17 4.78 17.37
CA SER A 182 -33.60 4.46 17.46
C SER A 182 -33.90 3.08 18.07
N LYS A 183 -32.89 2.23 18.28
CA LYS A 183 -33.00 0.89 18.87
C LYS A 183 -32.78 0.88 20.39
N VAL A 184 -32.28 1.96 20.97
CA VAL A 184 -31.90 2.06 22.38
C VAL A 184 -32.88 2.99 23.10
N LEU A 185 -33.81 2.39 23.87
CA LEU A 185 -34.60 2.90 25.02
C LEU A 185 -36.04 2.31 25.02
N PRO A 186 -36.66 2.03 26.18
CA PRO A 186 -36.09 1.32 27.32
C PRO A 186 -37.00 0.19 27.86
N VAL A 187 -36.45 -0.64 28.75
CA VAL A 187 -37.17 -1.61 29.58
C VAL A 187 -37.88 -0.89 30.75
N GLU A 188 -39.09 -1.32 31.11
CA GLU A 188 -39.83 -0.91 32.33
C GLU A 188 -40.23 -2.13 33.19
N PRO A 189 -40.61 -1.97 34.49
CA PRO A 189 -40.10 -2.86 35.55
C PRO A 189 -41.08 -3.92 36.10
N GLU A 190 -40.56 -4.76 37.00
CA GLU A 190 -41.23 -5.94 37.60
C GLU A 190 -42.54 -5.68 38.36
N ILE A 191 -43.50 -6.62 38.25
CA ILE A 191 -44.41 -7.01 39.33
C ILE A 191 -44.73 -8.51 39.27
N THR A 192 -44.47 -9.29 40.32
CA THR A 192 -44.92 -10.69 40.50
C THR A 192 -46.33 -10.76 41.09
N PRO A 193 -47.19 -11.77 40.79
CA PRO A 193 -47.21 -12.99 41.63
C PRO A 193 -47.71 -14.33 40.99
N ASN A 194 -47.00 -15.41 41.31
CA ASN A 194 -47.46 -16.73 41.78
C ASN A 194 -48.79 -17.37 41.28
N THR A 195 -48.75 -18.60 40.71
CA THR A 195 -49.46 -19.84 41.17
C THR A 195 -49.32 -21.03 40.18
N SER A 196 -49.25 -22.25 40.72
CA SER A 196 -48.96 -23.57 40.08
C SER A 196 -50.05 -24.23 39.22
N ALA A 197 -49.61 -25.10 38.29
CA ALA A 197 -50.06 -26.48 38.00
C ALA A 197 -49.01 -27.14 37.07
N GLU A 198 -48.40 -28.31 37.34
CA GLU A 198 -48.93 -29.70 37.17
C GLU A 198 -49.36 -29.99 35.71
N ILE A 199 -48.97 -31.03 34.95
CA ILE A 199 -48.34 -32.39 35.10
C ILE A 199 -47.72 -32.70 33.67
N GLU A 200 -46.68 -33.51 33.38
CA GLU A 200 -46.51 -34.97 33.60
C GLU A 200 -45.07 -35.47 33.33
N THR A 201 -44.65 -36.52 34.06
CA THR A 201 -43.39 -37.29 33.95
C THR A 201 -43.49 -38.52 33.04
N ILE A 202 -42.38 -38.95 32.40
CA ILE A 202 -42.06 -40.38 32.20
C ILE A 202 -40.54 -40.61 32.41
N GLU A 203 -40.19 -41.72 33.05
CA GLU A 203 -38.86 -42.12 33.56
C GLU A 203 -38.04 -43.03 32.61
N SER A 204 -36.79 -43.31 33.01
CA SER A 204 -36.01 -44.59 33.00
C SER A 204 -34.55 -44.40 32.54
N GLU A 205 -33.55 -44.45 33.43
CA GLU A 205 -32.80 -45.64 33.94
C GLU A 205 -32.01 -46.36 32.81
N SER A 206 -30.71 -46.69 32.87
CA SER A 206 -29.86 -47.31 33.92
C SER A 206 -28.40 -47.49 33.34
N ILE A 207 -27.29 -47.84 34.01
CA ILE A 207 -26.83 -48.02 35.41
C ILE A 207 -25.26 -47.99 35.43
N GLU A 208 -24.62 -47.77 36.58
CA GLU A 208 -23.14 -47.80 36.78
C GLU A 208 -22.54 -49.21 36.95
N SER A 209 -21.21 -49.38 36.75
CA SER A 209 -20.24 -50.19 37.56
C SER A 209 -18.92 -50.35 36.78
N GLU A 210 -17.81 -49.76 37.23
CA GLU A 210 -16.82 -50.22 38.22
C GLU A 210 -15.69 -51.15 37.68
N SER A 211 -14.47 -50.58 37.78
CA SER A 211 -13.12 -51.13 37.98
C SER A 211 -12.86 -52.63 38.20
N ILE A 212 -11.65 -53.07 37.80
CA ILE A 212 -10.58 -53.63 38.67
C ILE A 212 -9.30 -53.94 37.86
N GLU A 213 -8.13 -53.65 38.44
CA GLU A 213 -6.79 -54.02 37.91
C GLU A 213 -6.42 -55.48 38.27
N SER A 214 -5.53 -56.14 37.51
CA SER A 214 -4.40 -56.91 38.10
C SER A 214 -3.41 -57.52 37.09
N GLU A 215 -2.18 -57.63 37.59
CA GLU A 215 -0.89 -58.03 37.03
C GLU A 215 -0.74 -59.38 36.29
N SER A 216 0.21 -59.39 35.34
CA SER A 216 1.28 -60.40 35.12
C SER A 216 0.98 -61.81 34.54
N VAL A 217 1.84 -62.26 33.60
CA VAL A 217 2.91 -63.29 33.74
C VAL A 217 3.40 -63.73 32.34
N GLU A 218 4.69 -64.08 32.24
CA GLU A 218 5.43 -64.51 31.03
C GLU A 218 4.92 -65.81 30.37
N SER A 219 5.19 -66.00 29.07
CA SER A 219 5.78 -67.25 28.54
C SER A 219 6.26 -67.14 27.08
N ASN A 220 7.32 -67.88 26.74
CA ASN A 220 7.98 -67.90 25.42
C ASN A 220 7.44 -69.01 24.52
N ASP A 221 7.43 -68.80 23.18
CA ASP A 221 7.72 -69.88 22.22
C ASP A 221 8.29 -69.37 20.87
N VAL A 222 8.88 -70.25 20.06
CA VAL A 222 10.08 -69.90 19.23
C VAL A 222 10.00 -70.25 17.72
N LYS A 223 10.15 -69.21 16.86
CA LYS A 223 10.70 -69.21 15.46
C LYS A 223 9.92 -69.94 14.32
N PRO A 224 10.32 -69.81 13.01
CA PRO A 224 11.33 -68.92 12.38
C PRO A 224 10.97 -68.20 11.02
N VAL A 225 11.74 -67.14 10.68
CA VAL A 225 12.21 -66.74 9.31
C VAL A 225 11.13 -66.24 8.31
N VAL A 226 11.24 -65.06 7.65
CA VAL A 226 12.25 -64.62 6.64
C VAL A 226 12.65 -63.13 6.81
N GLU A 227 13.85 -62.79 6.33
CA GLU A 227 14.50 -61.46 6.33
C GLU A 227 13.82 -60.39 5.43
N ASN A 228 13.84 -59.13 5.87
CA ASN A 228 14.64 -58.06 5.23
C ASN A 228 14.82 -56.87 6.21
N PRO A 229 15.97 -56.16 6.26
CA PRO A 229 16.20 -55.13 7.26
C PRO A 229 15.73 -53.74 6.79
N ALA A 230 14.68 -53.22 7.42
CA ALA A 230 14.42 -51.78 7.47
C ALA A 230 14.98 -51.22 8.79
N VAL A 231 15.66 -50.07 8.73
CA VAL A 231 16.25 -49.43 9.90
C VAL A 231 15.16 -48.66 10.64
N GLU A 232 14.65 -49.23 11.73
CA GLU A 232 13.79 -48.52 12.67
C GLU A 232 14.63 -47.59 13.56
N THR A 233 14.72 -46.31 13.19
CA THR A 233 15.07 -45.25 14.15
C THR A 233 13.82 -44.76 14.84
N SER A 234 13.51 -45.33 16.00
CA SER A 234 12.46 -44.86 16.89
C SER A 234 12.88 -43.55 17.56
N THR A 235 12.38 -42.41 17.08
CA THR A 235 12.43 -41.13 17.80
C THR A 235 11.46 -41.20 18.99
N PRO A 236 11.85 -40.75 20.20
CA PRO A 236 10.93 -40.73 21.34
C PRO A 236 9.84 -39.67 21.15
N LEU A 237 8.61 -40.02 21.53
CA LEU A 237 7.52 -39.06 21.67
C LEU A 237 7.83 -38.11 22.84
N ILE A 238 8.02 -36.83 22.54
CA ILE A 238 8.02 -35.77 23.55
C ILE A 238 6.56 -35.45 23.83
N ALA A 239 6.04 -35.93 24.97
CA ALA A 239 4.79 -35.42 25.50
C ALA A 239 5.08 -34.05 26.12
N ILE A 240 4.57 -32.98 25.50
CA ILE A 240 4.70 -31.63 26.05
C ILE A 240 3.67 -31.48 27.18
N ASP A 241 4.12 -30.98 28.32
CA ASP A 241 3.30 -30.84 29.52
C ASP A 241 2.42 -29.59 29.45
N VAL A 242 1.10 -29.80 29.42
CA VAL A 242 0.09 -28.73 29.31
C VAL A 242 0.13 -27.81 30.54
N GLU A 243 0.46 -28.36 31.71
CA GLU A 243 0.59 -27.58 32.94
C GLU A 243 1.79 -26.62 32.85
N ALA A 244 2.90 -27.08 32.24
CA ALA A 244 4.09 -26.27 32.04
C ALA A 244 3.88 -25.13 31.03
N ILE A 245 3.16 -25.38 29.91
CA ILE A 245 2.76 -24.32 28.97
C ILE A 245 1.87 -23.29 29.69
N SER A 246 0.87 -23.76 30.44
CA SER A 246 -0.09 -22.91 31.15
C SER A 246 0.61 -21.98 32.14
N GLN A 247 1.50 -22.53 32.98
CA GLN A 247 2.26 -21.72 33.94
C GLN A 247 3.19 -20.72 33.23
N THR A 248 3.88 -21.14 32.17
CA THR A 248 4.79 -20.25 31.41
C THR A 248 4.03 -19.10 30.76
N LEU A 249 2.83 -19.35 30.21
CA LEU A 249 1.97 -18.30 29.67
C LEU A 249 1.55 -17.30 30.76
N LEU A 250 1.11 -17.78 31.92
CA LEU A 250 0.71 -16.90 33.05
C LEU A 250 1.89 -16.07 33.57
N ASP A 251 3.09 -16.65 33.66
CA ASP A 251 4.31 -15.96 34.07
C ASP A 251 4.72 -14.87 33.06
N VAL A 252 4.63 -15.14 31.76
CA VAL A 252 4.91 -14.16 30.69
C VAL A 252 3.86 -13.05 30.66
N VAL A 253 2.57 -13.37 30.81
CA VAL A 253 1.49 -12.38 30.89
C VAL A 253 1.73 -11.47 32.10
N SER A 254 2.05 -12.04 33.27
CA SER A 254 2.43 -11.30 34.48
C SER A 254 3.60 -10.33 34.23
N GLU A 255 4.69 -10.77 33.60
CA GLU A 255 5.84 -9.91 33.28
C GLU A 255 5.47 -8.76 32.30
N LYS A 256 4.67 -9.04 31.27
CA LYS A 256 4.32 -8.07 30.20
C LYS A 256 3.18 -7.13 30.55
N THR A 257 2.35 -7.46 31.54
CA THR A 257 1.20 -6.65 31.97
C THR A 257 1.39 -5.99 33.32
N GLY A 258 2.15 -6.60 34.23
CA GLY A 258 2.29 -6.19 35.63
C GLY A 258 1.18 -6.71 36.56
N TYR A 259 0.27 -7.57 36.08
CA TYR A 259 -0.65 -8.29 36.97
C TYR A 259 0.11 -9.34 37.79
N PRO A 260 -0.16 -9.50 39.10
CA PRO A 260 0.41 -10.58 39.89
C PRO A 260 -0.02 -11.94 39.32
N ALA A 261 0.92 -12.89 39.22
CA ALA A 261 0.64 -14.22 38.67
C ALA A 261 -0.46 -14.97 39.46
N GLU A 262 -0.59 -14.69 40.76
CA GLU A 262 -1.67 -15.22 41.63
C GLU A 262 -3.07 -14.62 41.36
N MET A 263 -3.20 -13.66 40.44
CA MET A 263 -4.46 -13.05 40.01
C MET A 263 -4.82 -13.36 38.54
N LEU A 264 -4.00 -14.15 37.84
CA LEU A 264 -4.22 -14.51 36.44
C LEU A 264 -4.82 -15.92 36.35
N GLU A 265 -6.00 -16.03 35.74
CA GLU A 265 -6.70 -17.29 35.49
C GLU A 265 -6.82 -17.53 33.97
N LEU A 266 -6.89 -18.80 33.54
CA LEU A 266 -6.86 -19.16 32.12
C LEU A 266 -8.17 -18.81 31.38
N ASP A 267 -9.28 -18.62 32.08
CA ASP A 267 -10.56 -18.24 31.51
C ASP A 267 -10.75 -16.73 31.33
N MET A 268 -9.83 -15.90 31.84
CA MET A 268 -9.87 -14.44 31.70
C MET A 268 -9.77 -14.01 30.23
N ASP A 269 -10.59 -13.03 29.85
CA ASP A 269 -10.57 -12.41 28.53
C ASP A 269 -9.38 -11.46 28.40
N MET A 270 -8.55 -11.69 27.38
CA MET A 270 -7.35 -10.92 27.12
C MET A 270 -7.64 -9.45 26.89
N GLU A 271 -8.76 -9.10 26.27
CA GLU A 271 -9.10 -7.71 25.93
C GLU A 271 -9.94 -7.05 27.02
N ALA A 272 -11.00 -7.73 27.46
CA ALA A 272 -11.98 -7.18 28.38
C ALA A 272 -11.51 -7.19 29.85
N ASP A 273 -10.81 -8.24 30.29
CA ASP A 273 -10.37 -8.37 31.69
C ASP A 273 -8.91 -7.93 31.89
N LEU A 274 -8.04 -8.20 30.90
CA LEU A 274 -6.59 -7.99 31.00
C LEU A 274 -6.03 -6.82 30.17
N GLY A 275 -6.83 -6.18 29.30
CA GLY A 275 -6.40 -5.01 28.51
C GLY A 275 -5.23 -5.29 27.56
N ILE A 276 -5.08 -6.53 27.09
CA ILE A 276 -4.04 -7.01 26.18
C ILE A 276 -4.48 -6.79 24.74
N ASP A 277 -4.04 -5.67 24.18
CA ASP A 277 -4.20 -5.32 22.77
C ASP A 277 -3.44 -6.29 21.83
N SER A 278 -3.70 -6.17 20.52
CA SER A 278 -3.10 -7.01 19.48
C SER A 278 -1.57 -6.91 19.38
N ILE A 279 -0.96 -5.82 19.84
CA ILE A 279 0.51 -5.66 19.87
C ILE A 279 1.08 -6.43 21.06
N LYS A 280 0.49 -6.28 22.25
CA LYS A 280 0.88 -7.04 23.44
C LYS A 280 0.68 -8.54 23.30
N ARG A 281 -0.35 -9.01 22.58
CA ARG A 281 -0.53 -10.43 22.27
C ARG A 281 0.68 -11.00 21.52
N VAL A 282 1.15 -10.30 20.49
CA VAL A 282 2.35 -10.72 19.73
C VAL A 282 3.61 -10.69 20.60
N GLU A 283 3.76 -9.70 21.49
CA GLU A 283 4.91 -9.63 22.40
C GLU A 283 4.92 -10.77 23.44
N ILE A 284 3.75 -11.11 24.00
CA ILE A 284 3.56 -12.23 24.94
C ILE A 284 3.86 -13.57 24.25
N LEU A 285 3.40 -13.76 23.01
CA LEU A 285 3.65 -14.99 22.25
C LEU A 285 5.13 -15.15 21.85
N GLY A 286 5.79 -14.06 21.46
CA GLY A 286 7.24 -14.08 21.20
C GLY A 286 8.04 -14.46 22.44
N ALA A 287 7.70 -13.87 23.60
CA ALA A 287 8.33 -14.23 24.87
C ALA A 287 8.03 -15.68 25.30
N LEU A 288 6.81 -16.19 25.08
CA LEU A 288 6.47 -17.60 25.33
C LEU A 288 7.28 -18.56 24.45
N GLN A 289 7.48 -18.23 23.17
CA GLN A 289 8.33 -19.02 22.25
C GLN A 289 9.82 -18.94 22.61
N GLU A 290 10.32 -17.80 23.08
CA GLU A 290 11.69 -17.67 23.60
C GLU A 290 11.91 -18.52 24.87
N MET A 291 10.91 -18.59 25.76
CA MET A 291 10.97 -19.39 26.99
C MET A 291 10.68 -20.88 26.77
N SER A 292 9.93 -21.25 25.73
CA SER A 292 9.59 -22.64 25.35
C SER A 292 9.87 -22.92 23.87
N PRO A 293 11.14 -23.15 23.47
CA PRO A 293 11.54 -23.31 22.06
C PRO A 293 10.99 -24.58 21.37
N ASP A 294 10.40 -25.50 22.13
CA ASP A 294 9.77 -26.73 21.62
C ASP A 294 8.30 -26.50 21.21
N LEU A 295 7.75 -25.29 21.39
CA LEU A 295 6.40 -24.93 20.93
C LEU A 295 6.35 -24.69 19.41
N PRO A 296 5.22 -25.04 18.75
CA PRO A 296 5.01 -24.71 17.34
C PRO A 296 4.86 -23.21 17.11
N GLU A 297 5.36 -22.73 15.98
CA GLU A 297 5.21 -21.35 15.52
C GLU A 297 3.72 -21.06 15.24
N ALA A 298 3.13 -20.13 15.99
CA ALA A 298 1.71 -19.82 15.94
C ALA A 298 1.40 -18.68 14.95
N ASN A 299 0.36 -18.82 14.12
CA ASN A 299 -0.04 -17.78 13.18
C ASN A 299 -0.74 -16.60 13.92
N PRO A 300 -0.20 -15.37 13.88
CA PRO A 300 -0.83 -14.19 14.50
C PRO A 300 -2.28 -13.94 14.09
N GLU A 301 -2.66 -14.31 12.86
CA GLU A 301 -4.01 -14.10 12.31
C GLU A 301 -5.05 -14.97 13.03
N GLN A 302 -4.72 -16.25 13.26
CA GLN A 302 -5.60 -17.20 13.95
C GLN A 302 -5.65 -16.95 15.46
N LEU A 303 -4.59 -16.35 16.02
CA LEU A 303 -4.53 -15.92 17.42
C LEU A 303 -5.37 -14.67 17.70
N GLY A 304 -5.64 -13.84 16.68
CA GLY A 304 -6.53 -12.68 16.81
C GLY A 304 -7.99 -13.04 17.08
N GLU A 305 -8.42 -14.25 16.69
CA GLU A 305 -9.77 -14.78 16.95
C GLU A 305 -9.93 -15.33 18.38
N LEU A 306 -8.81 -15.59 19.08
CA LEU A 306 -8.82 -16.13 20.44
C LEU A 306 -9.01 -14.99 21.45
N ARG A 307 -9.86 -15.25 22.45
CA ARG A 307 -10.25 -14.28 23.47
C ARG A 307 -9.64 -14.55 24.83
N THR A 308 -9.46 -15.80 25.24
CA THR A 308 -8.94 -16.14 26.58
C THR A 308 -7.53 -16.74 26.55
N LEU A 309 -6.82 -16.67 27.68
CA LEU A 309 -5.48 -17.26 27.82
C LEU A 309 -5.51 -18.80 27.62
N GLY A 310 -6.55 -19.46 28.11
CA GLY A 310 -6.77 -20.90 27.98
C GLY A 310 -7.01 -21.32 26.53
N GLN A 311 -7.62 -20.47 25.70
CA GLN A 311 -7.73 -20.72 24.26
C GLN A 311 -6.36 -20.72 23.56
N ILE A 312 -5.40 -19.89 24.01
CA ILE A 312 -4.02 -19.95 23.50
C ILE A 312 -3.35 -21.27 23.89
N VAL A 313 -3.52 -21.72 25.15
CA VAL A 313 -2.99 -23.02 25.60
C VAL A 313 -3.59 -24.16 24.79
N GLU A 314 -4.92 -24.16 24.60
CA GLU A 314 -5.62 -25.18 23.82
C GLU A 314 -5.19 -25.18 22.35
N TYR A 315 -5.07 -23.99 21.73
CA TYR A 315 -4.57 -23.83 20.37
C TYR A 315 -3.16 -24.40 20.21
N LEU A 316 -2.23 -24.04 21.11
CA LEU A 316 -0.87 -24.58 21.10
C LEU A 316 -0.87 -26.10 21.31
N GLN A 317 -1.71 -26.62 22.21
CA GLN A 317 -1.87 -28.06 22.43
C GLN A 317 -2.35 -28.79 21.16
N GLN A 318 -3.37 -28.25 20.47
CA GLN A 318 -3.88 -28.81 19.21
C GLN A 318 -2.80 -28.84 18.10
N GLN A 319 -1.89 -27.86 18.08
CA GLN A 319 -0.74 -27.82 17.17
C GLN A 319 0.42 -28.77 17.57
N THR A 320 0.43 -29.33 18.78
CA THR A 320 1.46 -30.29 19.25
C THR A 320 1.07 -31.76 19.08
N VAL A 321 -0.22 -32.06 18.90
CA VAL A 321 -0.61 -33.35 18.32
C VAL A 321 -0.02 -33.39 16.91
N PRO A 322 0.62 -34.50 16.46
CA PRO A 322 1.04 -34.64 15.08
C PRO A 322 -0.19 -34.81 14.19
N THR A 323 -0.88 -33.70 13.95
CA THR A 323 -1.68 -33.49 12.75
C THR A 323 -0.73 -33.83 11.61
N GLU A 324 -1.09 -34.83 10.80
CA GLU A 324 -0.35 -35.12 9.58
C GLU A 324 -0.12 -33.79 8.89
N LYS A 325 1.16 -33.41 8.73
CA LYS A 325 1.49 -32.39 7.74
C LYS A 325 0.76 -32.86 6.50
N LYS A 326 -0.21 -32.06 6.04
CA LYS A 326 -0.59 -32.11 4.64
C LYS A 326 0.69 -31.75 3.92
N GLU A 327 1.48 -32.76 3.60
CA GLU A 327 2.25 -32.76 2.39
C GLU A 327 1.29 -32.18 1.36
N PHE A 328 1.67 -31.04 0.79
CA PHE A 328 1.15 -30.69 -0.50
C PHE A 328 1.64 -31.79 -1.43
N GLN A 329 0.88 -32.90 -1.46
CA GLN A 329 0.90 -33.82 -2.56
C GLN A 329 0.71 -32.92 -3.76
N ASN A 330 1.73 -32.87 -4.62
CA ASN A 330 1.62 -32.27 -5.95
C ASN A 330 0.70 -33.15 -6.80
N GLN A 331 -0.56 -33.27 -6.37
CA GLN A 331 -1.65 -33.55 -7.28
C GLN A 331 -1.70 -32.32 -8.19
N PRO A 332 -1.48 -32.47 -9.50
CA PRO A 332 -1.71 -31.36 -10.41
C PRO A 332 -3.17 -30.95 -10.21
N PHE A 333 -3.39 -29.68 -9.87
CA PHE A 333 -4.73 -29.13 -9.69
C PHE A 333 -5.43 -29.15 -11.05
N ASN A 334 -6.11 -30.27 -11.32
CA ASN A 334 -6.74 -30.60 -12.59
C ASN A 334 -8.27 -30.51 -12.49
N GLU A 335 -8.77 -29.87 -11.42
CA GLU A 335 -10.05 -29.20 -11.49
C GLU A 335 -9.88 -27.98 -12.39
N GLN A 336 -10.40 -28.11 -13.61
CA GLN A 336 -10.65 -26.97 -14.47
C GLN A 336 -11.74 -26.13 -13.81
N LEU A 337 -11.30 -25.22 -12.93
CA LEU A 337 -12.13 -24.22 -12.26
C LEU A 337 -12.86 -23.41 -13.32
N ASP A 338 -14.10 -23.81 -13.61
CA ASP A 338 -15.00 -23.15 -14.56
C ASP A 338 -15.54 -21.84 -13.95
N LEU A 339 -14.58 -20.95 -13.68
CA LEU A 339 -14.80 -19.61 -13.19
C LEU A 339 -15.24 -18.77 -14.39
N ASP A 340 -16.51 -18.92 -14.75
CA ASP A 340 -17.26 -18.10 -15.71
C ASP A 340 -17.40 -16.67 -15.15
N HIS A 341 -16.25 -16.00 -15.11
CA HIS A 341 -16.03 -14.69 -14.53
C HIS A 341 -15.52 -13.81 -15.66
N LYS A 342 -16.21 -12.69 -15.90
CA LYS A 342 -15.95 -11.75 -16.99
C LYS A 342 -14.63 -10.96 -16.85
N ILE A 343 -13.74 -11.41 -15.96
CA ILE A 343 -12.43 -10.80 -15.68
C ILE A 343 -11.40 -11.51 -16.57
N PRO A 344 -10.79 -10.82 -17.56
CA PRO A 344 -9.82 -11.44 -18.45
C PRO A 344 -8.56 -11.82 -17.67
N ARG A 345 -8.27 -13.12 -17.59
CA ARG A 345 -6.98 -13.63 -17.08
C ARG A 345 -5.94 -13.56 -18.19
N CYS A 346 -4.77 -13.02 -17.89
CA CYS A 346 -3.65 -12.98 -18.83
C CYS A 346 -2.40 -13.58 -18.18
N LEU A 347 -1.63 -14.33 -18.96
CA LEU A 347 -0.31 -14.81 -18.56
C LEU A 347 0.71 -13.71 -18.84
N VAL A 348 1.57 -13.43 -17.86
CA VAL A 348 2.72 -12.52 -18.03
C VAL A 348 3.83 -13.27 -18.75
N LYS A 349 4.41 -12.65 -19.78
CA LYS A 349 5.53 -13.19 -20.57
C LYS A 349 6.56 -12.11 -20.87
N LEU A 350 7.81 -12.53 -20.93
CA LEU A 350 8.91 -11.72 -21.43
C LEU A 350 8.70 -11.40 -22.91
N LYS A 351 8.85 -10.13 -23.26
CA LYS A 351 8.87 -9.61 -24.62
C LYS A 351 10.23 -8.99 -24.88
N ALA A 352 10.94 -9.51 -25.88
CA ALA A 352 12.18 -8.90 -26.35
C ALA A 352 11.92 -7.49 -26.90
N LEU A 353 12.84 -6.58 -26.61
CA LEU A 353 12.87 -5.21 -27.11
C LEU A 353 14.08 -5.01 -28.02
N PRO A 354 14.00 -4.13 -29.03
CA PRO A 354 15.20 -3.62 -29.69
C PRO A 354 16.02 -2.77 -28.72
N ASP A 355 17.30 -2.56 -29.03
CA ASP A 355 18.16 -1.62 -28.31
C ASP A 355 17.52 -0.22 -28.27
N PRO A 356 17.77 0.59 -27.21
CA PRO A 356 17.25 1.95 -27.12
C PRO A 356 17.77 2.85 -28.25
N ASP A 357 16.90 3.72 -28.77
CA ASP A 357 17.35 4.91 -29.49
C ASP A 357 18.07 5.87 -28.52
N SER A 358 18.88 6.79 -29.05
CA SER A 358 19.63 7.76 -28.23
C SER A 358 19.11 9.18 -28.44
N LEU A 359 18.51 9.74 -27.39
CA LEU A 359 18.18 11.15 -27.27
C LEU A 359 19.41 11.91 -26.74
N ASP A 360 19.97 12.81 -27.56
CA ASP A 360 20.99 13.76 -27.10
C ASP A 360 20.32 14.84 -26.22
N PHE A 361 20.67 14.88 -24.93
CA PHE A 361 20.22 15.91 -24.00
C PHE A 361 21.22 16.15 -22.88
N THR A 362 21.18 17.35 -22.32
CA THR A 362 21.88 17.71 -21.08
C THR A 362 20.88 18.18 -20.05
N LEU A 363 21.24 18.06 -18.77
CA LEU A 363 20.46 18.70 -17.71
C LEU A 363 20.51 20.24 -17.84
N PRO A 364 19.47 20.98 -17.44
CA PRO A 364 19.48 22.44 -17.48
C PRO A 364 20.56 23.02 -16.55
N ASP A 365 21.00 24.25 -16.83
CA ASP A 365 21.97 24.95 -15.99
C ASP A 365 21.57 24.91 -14.50
N LYS A 366 22.58 24.74 -13.63
CA LYS A 366 22.43 24.59 -12.16
C LYS A 366 21.67 23.33 -11.71
N HIS A 367 21.39 22.37 -12.58
CA HIS A 367 20.87 21.07 -12.16
C HIS A 367 21.98 20.03 -12.00
N ILE A 368 21.69 19.00 -11.21
CA ILE A 368 22.60 17.88 -10.93
C ILE A 368 21.92 16.53 -11.17
N VAL A 369 22.75 15.49 -11.32
CA VAL A 369 22.36 14.11 -11.02
C VAL A 369 22.56 13.87 -9.54
N LEU A 370 21.55 13.31 -8.88
CA LEU A 370 21.69 12.63 -7.62
C LEU A 370 21.68 11.12 -7.88
N LEU A 371 22.82 10.47 -7.64
CA LEU A 371 23.02 9.03 -7.81
C LEU A 371 23.11 8.37 -6.42
N THR A 372 22.34 7.32 -6.13
CA THR A 372 22.58 6.56 -4.90
C THR A 372 23.76 5.60 -5.08
N ASP A 373 24.54 5.42 -4.02
CA ASP A 373 25.63 4.45 -3.98
C ASP A 373 25.11 3.04 -3.71
N ASP A 374 25.39 2.08 -4.61
CA ASP A 374 25.18 0.64 -4.40
C ASP A 374 26.39 -0.06 -3.75
N GLY A 375 27.45 0.69 -3.44
CA GLY A 375 28.72 0.20 -2.92
C GLY A 375 29.64 -0.40 -3.98
N SER A 376 29.11 -0.73 -5.16
CA SER A 376 29.81 -1.45 -6.22
C SER A 376 30.60 -0.54 -7.16
N LEU A 377 31.41 -1.15 -8.03
CA LEU A 377 32.07 -0.44 -9.13
C LEU A 377 31.08 0.17 -10.14
N THR A 378 29.82 -0.26 -10.18
CA THR A 378 28.78 0.33 -11.06
C THR A 378 28.55 1.79 -10.69
N THR A 379 28.41 2.11 -9.41
CA THR A 379 28.26 3.50 -8.94
C THR A 379 29.42 4.38 -9.43
N SER A 380 30.66 3.89 -9.32
CA SER A 380 31.85 4.65 -9.73
C SER A 380 31.92 4.86 -11.25
N LYS A 381 31.67 3.81 -12.04
CA LYS A 381 31.68 3.88 -13.51
C LYS A 381 30.54 4.73 -14.06
N LEU A 382 29.33 4.59 -13.53
CA LEU A 382 28.19 5.43 -13.93
C LEU A 382 28.45 6.90 -13.60
N ALA A 383 28.95 7.21 -12.40
CA ALA A 383 29.34 8.58 -12.03
C ALA A 383 30.43 9.14 -12.96
N GLN A 384 31.38 8.31 -13.41
CA GLN A 384 32.37 8.68 -14.43
C GLN A 384 31.71 8.97 -15.78
N SER A 385 30.91 8.04 -16.32
CA SER A 385 30.26 8.15 -17.64
C SER A 385 29.28 9.32 -17.75
N LEU A 386 28.67 9.74 -16.64
CA LEU A 386 27.87 10.96 -16.53
C LEU A 386 28.77 12.22 -16.51
N THR A 387 29.84 12.20 -15.71
CA THR A 387 30.79 13.33 -15.62
C THR A 387 31.51 13.59 -16.95
N GLU A 388 31.84 12.54 -17.72
CA GLU A 388 32.45 12.64 -19.05
C GLU A 388 31.52 13.24 -20.12
N ARG A 389 30.22 13.37 -19.83
CA ARG A 389 29.21 14.08 -20.63
C ARG A 389 28.92 15.48 -20.08
N ASP A 390 29.83 16.04 -19.28
CA ASP A 390 29.71 17.33 -18.58
C ASP A 390 28.56 17.44 -17.57
N TRP A 391 27.94 16.32 -17.16
CA TRP A 391 26.89 16.34 -16.14
C TRP A 391 27.49 16.44 -14.72
N LYS A 392 26.90 17.30 -13.89
CA LYS A 392 27.31 17.47 -12.50
C LYS A 392 26.70 16.38 -11.61
N VAL A 393 27.53 15.44 -11.15
CA VAL A 393 27.09 14.29 -10.34
C VAL A 393 27.38 14.49 -8.85
N VAL A 394 26.39 14.19 -8.02
CA VAL A 394 26.53 14.01 -6.56
C VAL A 394 26.09 12.59 -6.21
N VAL A 395 26.91 11.87 -5.45
CA VAL A 395 26.61 10.52 -4.97
C VAL A 395 26.11 10.60 -3.52
N LEU A 396 24.94 10.02 -3.27
CA LEU A 396 24.34 9.85 -1.94
C LEU A 396 24.55 8.41 -1.46
N SER A 397 25.40 8.24 -0.45
CA SER A 397 25.65 6.95 0.18
C SER A 397 24.75 6.77 1.41
N PHE A 398 24.23 5.56 1.57
CA PHE A 398 23.50 5.14 2.76
C PHE A 398 24.47 4.84 3.94
N PRO A 399 23.96 4.72 5.17
CA PRO A 399 24.78 4.30 6.32
C PRO A 399 25.47 2.95 6.08
N GLN A 400 26.63 2.74 6.72
CA GLN A 400 27.39 1.48 6.59
C GLN A 400 26.65 0.24 7.11
N SER A 401 25.60 0.42 7.92
CA SER A 401 24.68 -0.65 8.34
C SER A 401 23.76 -1.13 7.21
N LEU A 402 23.53 -0.30 6.17
CA LEU A 402 22.83 -0.72 4.95
C LEU A 402 23.84 -1.15 3.88
N ILE A 403 24.87 -0.34 3.61
CA ILE A 403 25.83 -0.59 2.54
C ILE A 403 27.25 -0.44 3.09
N ALA A 404 27.86 -1.57 3.43
CA ALA A 404 29.18 -1.63 4.06
C ALA A 404 30.33 -1.24 3.12
N GLU A 405 30.24 -1.61 1.84
CA GLU A 405 31.25 -1.33 0.83
C GLU A 405 31.05 0.04 0.18
N GLN A 406 32.15 0.71 -0.17
CA GLN A 406 32.11 2.03 -0.80
C GLN A 406 33.22 2.14 -1.86
N ALA A 407 32.86 1.97 -3.13
CA ALA A 407 33.78 2.12 -4.25
C ALA A 407 34.36 3.55 -4.34
N SER A 408 35.64 3.63 -4.73
CA SER A 408 36.31 4.91 -4.96
C SER A 408 35.66 5.66 -6.13
N LEU A 409 35.21 6.89 -5.90
CA LEU A 409 34.58 7.72 -6.93
C LEU A 409 35.60 8.56 -7.73
N PRO A 410 35.25 9.02 -8.95
CA PRO A 410 36.05 9.98 -9.70
C PRO A 410 36.24 11.30 -8.93
N LYS A 411 37.40 11.95 -9.08
CA LYS A 411 37.79 13.15 -8.30
C LYS A 411 36.85 14.35 -8.43
N ALA A 412 36.06 14.43 -9.50
CA ALA A 412 35.09 15.51 -9.72
C ALA A 412 33.74 15.26 -9.01
N VAL A 413 33.46 14.02 -8.59
CA VAL A 413 32.19 13.60 -8.01
C VAL A 413 32.23 13.79 -6.50
N SER A 414 31.22 14.47 -5.95
CA SER A 414 31.09 14.65 -4.51
C SER A 414 30.26 13.53 -3.88
N ARG A 415 30.78 12.93 -2.81
CA ARG A 415 30.07 11.94 -1.97
C ARG A 415 29.44 12.64 -0.77
N ILE A 416 28.17 12.37 -0.52
CA ILE A 416 27.41 12.79 0.67
C ILE A 416 26.92 11.50 1.34
N VAL A 417 27.01 11.41 2.66
CA VAL A 417 26.66 10.21 3.42
C VAL A 417 25.49 10.52 4.34
N LEU A 418 24.40 9.77 4.21
CA LEU A 418 23.33 9.74 5.21
C LEU A 418 23.87 9.02 6.44
N ASN A 419 23.81 9.67 7.61
CA ASN A 419 24.35 9.13 8.86
C ASN A 419 23.31 8.25 9.59
N ASP A 420 22.03 8.53 9.35
CA ASP A 420 20.87 7.81 9.85
C ASP A 420 19.77 7.76 8.76
N LEU A 421 18.64 7.15 9.09
CA LEU A 421 17.53 6.86 8.16
C LEU A 421 16.28 7.71 8.41
N SER A 422 16.37 8.78 9.22
CA SER A 422 15.24 9.68 9.48
C SER A 422 14.87 10.52 8.26
N GLU A 423 13.57 10.84 8.13
CA GLU A 423 13.11 11.74 7.07
C GLU A 423 13.68 13.15 7.27
N GLU A 424 13.84 13.63 8.51
CA GLU A 424 14.45 14.93 8.80
C GLU A 424 15.90 15.01 8.33
N HIS A 425 16.74 13.99 8.62
CA HIS A 425 18.13 14.00 8.19
C HIS A 425 18.25 13.91 6.66
N LEU A 426 17.45 13.05 6.02
CA LEU A 426 17.39 12.96 4.56
C LEU A 426 17.00 14.31 3.94
N LYS A 427 15.92 14.94 4.43
CA LYS A 427 15.45 16.24 3.97
C LYS A 427 16.51 17.34 4.14
N GLN A 428 17.23 17.34 5.28
CA GLN A 428 18.35 18.25 5.51
C GLN A 428 19.47 18.02 4.48
N GLN A 429 19.90 16.78 4.25
CA GLN A 429 20.97 16.47 3.31
C GLN A 429 20.58 16.81 1.86
N LEU A 430 19.33 16.57 1.44
CA LEU A 430 18.84 17.01 0.13
C LEU A 430 18.81 18.54 -0.03
N ALA A 431 18.48 19.28 1.04
CA ALA A 431 18.55 20.75 1.05
C ALA A 431 20.00 21.26 0.97
N GLU A 432 20.93 20.66 1.71
CA GLU A 432 22.37 20.98 1.65
C GLU A 432 22.97 20.67 0.28
N ILE A 433 22.59 19.54 -0.33
CA ILE A 433 22.94 19.18 -1.71
C ILE A 433 22.44 20.25 -2.69
N THR A 434 21.17 20.65 -2.58
CA THR A 434 20.56 21.65 -3.44
C THR A 434 21.28 23.00 -3.33
N ALA A 435 21.56 23.45 -2.10
CA ALA A 435 22.23 24.73 -1.84
C ALA A 435 23.70 24.76 -2.33
N LYS A 436 24.41 23.63 -2.24
CA LYS A 436 25.84 23.55 -2.57
C LYS A 436 26.13 23.19 -4.02
N TYR A 437 25.32 22.31 -4.61
CA TYR A 437 25.59 21.74 -5.94
C TYR A 437 24.55 22.16 -6.99
N GLY A 438 23.31 22.42 -6.60
CA GLY A 438 22.21 22.76 -7.51
C GLY A 438 21.02 21.81 -7.38
N SER A 439 19.89 22.17 -7.98
CA SER A 439 18.64 21.40 -7.92
C SER A 439 18.79 20.03 -8.60
N VAL A 440 18.11 19.01 -8.09
CA VAL A 440 18.15 17.67 -8.71
C VAL A 440 17.29 17.67 -9.96
N GLY A 441 17.91 17.48 -11.13
CA GLY A 441 17.24 17.31 -12.43
C GLY A 441 17.21 15.87 -12.91
N ALA A 442 18.08 15.02 -12.36
CA ALA A 442 18.06 13.58 -12.57
C ALA A 442 18.27 12.86 -11.24
N PHE A 443 17.45 11.86 -10.95
CA PHE A 443 17.69 10.90 -9.88
C PHE A 443 17.89 9.51 -10.46
N ILE A 444 18.92 8.81 -9.99
CA ILE A 444 19.19 7.41 -10.33
C ILE A 444 19.44 6.66 -9.02
N HIS A 445 18.56 5.72 -8.69
CA HIS A 445 18.78 4.76 -7.62
C HIS A 445 19.43 3.49 -8.16
N LEU A 446 20.57 3.12 -7.60
CA LEU A 446 21.18 1.80 -7.75
C LEU A 446 20.90 0.97 -6.49
N ASN A 447 20.19 -0.14 -6.63
CA ASN A 447 20.00 -1.09 -5.55
C ASN A 447 21.23 -2.02 -5.44
N PRO A 448 21.74 -2.32 -4.23
CA PRO A 448 22.87 -3.23 -4.06
C PRO A 448 22.54 -4.64 -4.57
N GLY A 449 23.55 -5.30 -5.13
CA GLY A 449 23.48 -6.73 -5.51
C GLY A 449 23.57 -7.61 -4.27
N ILE A 450 22.44 -7.95 -3.68
CA ILE A 450 22.38 -8.78 -2.47
C ILE A 450 22.35 -10.27 -2.87
N GLN A 451 23.39 -11.01 -2.48
CA GLN A 451 23.45 -12.46 -2.70
C GLN A 451 22.62 -13.21 -1.65
N ILE A 452 21.53 -13.85 -2.08
CA ILE A 452 20.75 -14.74 -1.21
C ILE A 452 21.30 -16.16 -1.29
N GLN A 453 21.58 -16.75 -0.12
CA GLN A 453 22.06 -18.13 -0.05
C GLN A 453 20.98 -19.13 -0.48
N PRO A 454 21.31 -20.18 -1.25
CA PRO A 454 20.32 -21.03 -1.92
C PRO A 454 19.47 -21.95 -1.02
N ASN A 455 19.69 -21.94 0.30
CA ASN A 455 19.05 -22.87 1.24
C ASN A 455 17.97 -22.22 2.12
N HIS A 456 17.68 -20.93 1.93
CA HIS A 456 16.50 -20.27 2.49
C HIS A 456 15.62 -19.81 1.32
N GLY A 457 14.31 -19.70 1.53
CA GLY A 457 13.36 -19.30 0.49
C GLY A 457 13.52 -17.83 0.06
N ILE A 458 12.46 -17.26 -0.52
CA ILE A 458 12.44 -15.83 -0.87
C ILE A 458 12.64 -15.02 0.42
N GLY A 459 13.84 -14.46 0.59
CA GLY A 459 14.23 -13.74 1.81
C GLY A 459 13.57 -12.36 1.87
N PHE A 460 12.81 -12.11 2.93
CA PHE A 460 12.31 -10.77 3.26
C PHE A 460 13.37 -10.05 4.10
N LEU A 461 14.29 -9.33 3.44
CA LEU A 461 15.42 -8.70 4.11
C LEU A 461 15.06 -7.28 4.60
N GLU A 462 15.10 -7.05 5.91
CA GLU A 462 14.89 -5.71 6.50
C GLU A 462 15.83 -4.64 5.91
N LEU A 463 17.00 -5.05 5.41
CA LEU A 463 17.91 -4.22 4.61
C LEU A 463 17.24 -3.63 3.37
N GLU A 464 16.63 -4.47 2.53
CA GLU A 464 15.96 -4.02 1.30
C GLU A 464 14.73 -3.17 1.61
N LYS A 465 13.98 -3.53 2.65
CA LYS A 465 12.83 -2.77 3.15
C LYS A 465 13.25 -1.36 3.59
N ALA A 466 14.38 -1.23 4.29
CA ALA A 466 14.94 0.06 4.66
C ALA A 466 15.36 0.87 3.42
N LEU A 467 16.05 0.25 2.45
CA LEU A 467 16.46 0.89 1.20
C LEU A 467 15.25 1.37 0.37
N LEU A 468 14.25 0.52 0.13
CA LEU A 468 13.04 0.87 -0.61
C LEU A 468 12.28 2.02 0.06
N LYS A 469 12.18 2.02 1.40
CA LYS A 469 11.63 3.15 2.18
C LYS A 469 12.43 4.44 1.97
N GLN A 470 13.76 4.39 1.98
CA GLN A 470 14.57 5.59 1.69
C GLN A 470 14.37 6.09 0.27
N VAL A 471 14.28 5.22 -0.74
CA VAL A 471 14.02 5.62 -2.14
C VAL A 471 12.65 6.26 -2.29
N PHE A 472 11.63 5.76 -1.59
CA PHE A 472 10.31 6.39 -1.51
C PHE A 472 10.36 7.79 -0.88
N LEU A 473 11.07 7.96 0.24
CA LEU A 473 11.25 9.27 0.88
C LEU A 473 12.07 10.25 0.01
N ILE A 474 13.09 9.75 -0.70
CA ILE A 474 13.80 10.55 -1.71
C ILE A 474 12.83 11.00 -2.80
N ALA A 475 12.00 10.11 -3.35
CA ALA A 475 11.00 10.48 -4.35
C ALA A 475 10.03 11.57 -3.85
N LYS A 476 9.50 11.41 -2.64
CA LYS A 476 8.65 12.39 -1.93
C LYS A 476 9.29 13.79 -1.91
N HIS A 477 10.57 13.89 -1.55
CA HIS A 477 11.28 15.17 -1.48
C HIS A 477 11.78 15.71 -2.83
N LEU A 478 12.03 14.85 -3.82
CA LEU A 478 12.47 15.26 -5.14
C LEU A 478 11.32 15.65 -6.09
N LYS A 479 10.07 15.28 -5.80
CA LYS A 479 8.88 15.60 -6.61
C LYS A 479 8.86 17.06 -7.12
N PRO A 480 9.10 18.11 -6.29
CA PRO A 480 9.09 19.50 -6.78
C PRO A 480 10.27 19.80 -7.73
N SER A 481 11.48 19.35 -7.39
CA SER A 481 12.70 19.62 -8.16
C SER A 481 12.68 18.95 -9.53
N LEU A 482 12.27 17.68 -9.59
CA LEU A 482 12.21 16.93 -10.84
C LEU A 482 11.11 17.44 -11.76
N ASN A 483 9.95 17.83 -11.24
CA ASN A 483 8.88 18.42 -12.05
C ASN A 483 9.22 19.84 -12.54
N GLU A 484 9.95 20.65 -11.76
CA GLU A 484 10.46 21.94 -12.23
C GLU A 484 11.51 21.76 -13.34
N ALA A 485 12.48 20.86 -13.14
CA ALA A 485 13.48 20.53 -14.16
C ALA A 485 12.84 20.05 -15.47
N ALA A 486 11.72 19.32 -15.39
CA ALA A 486 10.97 18.83 -16.55
C ALA A 486 10.34 19.95 -17.40
N ARG A 487 10.16 21.17 -16.85
CA ARG A 487 9.69 22.35 -17.61
C ARG A 487 10.78 22.98 -18.48
N HIS A 488 12.04 22.66 -18.22
CA HIS A 488 13.21 23.22 -18.90
C HIS A 488 13.92 22.22 -19.81
N GLY A 489 13.52 20.94 -19.80
CA GLY A 489 14.12 19.90 -20.61
C GLY A 489 13.75 18.51 -20.10
N ARG A 490 14.59 17.52 -20.39
CA ARG A 490 14.45 16.16 -19.88
C ARG A 490 14.90 16.09 -18.43
N SER A 491 13.97 15.74 -17.55
CA SER A 491 14.19 15.37 -16.15
C SER A 491 13.87 13.89 -15.98
N CYS A 492 14.51 13.20 -15.03
CA CYS A 492 14.30 11.76 -14.86
C CYS A 492 14.35 11.24 -13.42
N PHE A 493 13.59 10.17 -13.18
CA PHE A 493 13.63 9.33 -11.98
C PHE A 493 13.83 7.87 -12.43
N MET A 494 15.01 7.32 -12.17
CA MET A 494 15.37 5.97 -12.58
C MET A 494 15.66 5.08 -11.37
N THR A 495 15.21 3.83 -11.42
CA THR A 495 15.57 2.81 -10.42
C THR A 495 16.19 1.60 -11.09
N VAL A 496 17.21 1.02 -10.46
CA VAL A 496 17.93 -0.15 -10.94
C VAL A 496 17.86 -1.24 -9.87
N ALA A 497 16.99 -2.22 -10.11
CA ALA A 497 16.92 -3.45 -9.33
C ALA A 497 17.97 -4.47 -9.82
N ARG A 498 18.19 -5.51 -9.00
CA ARG A 498 19.17 -6.58 -9.24
C ARG A 498 18.50 -7.94 -9.03
N LEU A 499 17.54 -8.30 -9.89
CA LEU A 499 16.79 -9.56 -9.77
C LEU A 499 17.49 -10.65 -10.61
N ASP A 500 17.00 -10.95 -11.80
CA ASP A 500 17.59 -11.89 -12.76
C ASP A 500 17.85 -11.26 -14.15
N GLY A 501 17.42 -10.01 -14.37
CA GLY A 501 17.40 -9.35 -15.67
C GLY A 501 16.17 -9.73 -16.53
N ALA A 502 15.20 -10.39 -15.92
CA ALA A 502 13.98 -10.94 -16.51
C ALA A 502 12.79 -10.85 -15.53
N PHE A 503 12.82 -9.92 -14.55
CA PHE A 503 11.76 -9.67 -13.56
C PHE A 503 11.40 -10.88 -12.69
N GLY A 504 12.33 -11.82 -12.50
CA GLY A 504 12.11 -13.09 -11.79
C GLY A 504 11.57 -14.23 -12.65
N LEU A 505 11.35 -14.00 -13.96
CA LEU A 505 10.78 -15.01 -14.86
C LEU A 505 11.83 -15.98 -15.44
N ALA A 506 13.13 -15.72 -15.30
CA ALA A 506 14.17 -16.65 -15.73
C ALA A 506 14.48 -17.73 -14.67
N GLN A 507 14.20 -17.46 -13.39
CA GLN A 507 14.34 -18.40 -12.27
C GLN A 507 15.74 -19.07 -12.18
N ASN A 508 16.79 -18.36 -12.62
CA ASN A 508 18.17 -18.84 -12.68
C ASN A 508 19.05 -18.36 -11.51
N VAL A 509 18.63 -17.32 -10.78
CA VAL A 509 19.32 -16.77 -9.60
C VAL A 509 18.33 -16.45 -8.49
N ASN A 510 18.79 -16.53 -7.23
CA ASN A 510 18.01 -16.11 -6.07
C ASN A 510 18.28 -14.63 -5.77
N PHE A 511 17.20 -13.87 -5.60
CA PHE A 511 17.22 -12.43 -5.32
C PHE A 511 16.15 -12.08 -4.27
N GLY A 512 16.29 -10.90 -3.66
CA GLY A 512 15.32 -10.38 -2.70
C GLY A 512 14.07 -9.85 -3.39
N ALA A 513 12.89 -10.28 -2.94
CA ALA A 513 11.63 -9.84 -3.55
C ALA A 513 11.30 -8.37 -3.24
N ILE A 514 11.84 -7.80 -2.17
CA ILE A 514 11.55 -6.43 -1.77
C ILE A 514 12.14 -5.43 -2.76
N GLY A 515 13.34 -5.70 -3.32
CA GLY A 515 13.92 -4.90 -4.40
C GLY A 515 13.02 -4.74 -5.63
N ALA A 516 12.13 -5.70 -5.91
CA ALA A 516 11.15 -5.60 -7.00
C ALA A 516 10.08 -4.50 -6.75
N GLY A 517 9.90 -4.04 -5.51
CA GLY A 517 9.02 -2.91 -5.18
C GLY A 517 9.41 -1.60 -5.86
N LEU A 518 10.67 -1.47 -6.31
CA LEU A 518 11.15 -0.34 -7.11
C LEU A 518 10.38 -0.18 -8.43
N PHE A 519 9.94 -1.27 -9.06
CA PHE A 519 9.12 -1.23 -10.27
C PHE A 519 7.73 -0.67 -9.99
N GLY A 520 7.11 -1.06 -8.86
CA GLY A 520 5.85 -0.50 -8.39
C GLY A 520 5.96 1.01 -8.18
N LEU A 521 6.94 1.44 -7.38
CA LEU A 521 7.24 2.87 -7.16
C LEU A 521 7.42 3.62 -8.48
N THR A 522 8.29 3.13 -9.36
CA THR A 522 8.63 3.84 -10.60
C THR A 522 7.43 3.94 -11.56
N LYS A 523 6.57 2.92 -11.61
CA LYS A 523 5.33 2.97 -12.40
C LYS A 523 4.31 3.95 -11.81
N THR A 524 4.15 4.01 -10.49
CA THR A 524 3.29 5.02 -9.83
C THR A 524 3.79 6.44 -10.13
N LEU A 525 5.09 6.69 -9.99
CA LEU A 525 5.66 8.01 -10.29
C LEU A 525 5.57 8.38 -11.79
N ASN A 526 5.61 7.41 -12.70
CA ASN A 526 5.39 7.64 -14.13
C ASN A 526 3.95 8.11 -14.44
N LEU A 527 2.97 7.72 -13.62
CA LEU A 527 1.58 8.18 -13.73
C LEU A 527 1.37 9.53 -13.04
N GLU A 528 1.98 9.74 -11.86
CA GLU A 528 1.83 11.00 -11.11
C GLU A 528 2.61 12.17 -11.71
N TRP A 529 3.78 11.93 -12.32
CA TRP A 529 4.74 12.97 -12.72
C TRP A 529 4.89 13.01 -14.24
N GLU A 530 3.79 13.22 -14.97
CA GLU A 530 3.66 13.10 -16.44
C GLU A 530 4.83 13.69 -17.27
N SER A 531 5.47 14.76 -16.79
CA SER A 531 6.58 15.43 -17.48
C SER A 531 7.96 14.80 -17.20
N VAL A 532 8.13 14.14 -16.06
CA VAL A 532 9.37 13.46 -15.62
C VAL A 532 9.48 12.11 -16.31
N PHE A 533 10.67 11.75 -16.79
CA PHE A 533 10.91 10.43 -17.35
C PHE A 533 11.18 9.40 -16.25
N CYS A 534 10.29 8.43 -16.12
CA CYS A 534 10.45 7.34 -15.16
C CYS A 534 10.85 6.03 -15.88
N ARG A 535 11.82 5.30 -15.30
CA ARG A 535 12.31 4.03 -15.85
C ARG A 535 12.81 3.10 -14.75
N GLY A 536 12.17 1.95 -14.62
CA GLY A 536 12.69 0.82 -13.83
C GLY A 536 13.57 -0.07 -14.70
N ILE A 537 14.71 -0.50 -14.18
CA ILE A 537 15.64 -1.40 -14.86
C ILE A 537 15.91 -2.60 -13.95
N ASP A 538 15.66 -3.81 -14.43
CA ASP A 538 16.17 -5.04 -13.83
C ASP A 538 17.51 -5.39 -14.49
N LEU A 539 18.60 -5.39 -13.72
CA LEU A 539 19.91 -5.84 -14.21
C LEU A 539 20.26 -7.18 -13.60
N SER A 540 20.50 -8.17 -14.46
CA SER A 540 21.01 -9.48 -14.04
C SER A 540 22.29 -9.35 -13.21
N PRO A 541 22.41 -10.04 -12.05
CA PRO A 541 23.61 -10.00 -11.20
C PRO A 541 24.90 -10.49 -11.88
N ASP A 542 24.78 -11.24 -12.98
CA ASP A 542 25.91 -11.72 -13.79
C ASP A 542 26.57 -10.60 -14.62
N LEU A 543 25.90 -9.46 -14.82
CA LEU A 543 26.42 -8.33 -15.59
C LEU A 543 27.53 -7.61 -14.85
N ASN A 544 28.64 -7.36 -15.53
CA ASN A 544 29.75 -6.61 -14.93
C ASN A 544 29.44 -5.11 -14.87
N ALA A 545 30.27 -4.35 -14.14
CA ALA A 545 30.05 -2.92 -13.91
C ALA A 545 30.15 -2.05 -15.18
N GLU A 546 30.86 -2.49 -16.23
CA GLU A 546 30.86 -1.81 -17.55
C GLU A 546 29.48 -2.01 -18.22
N GLU A 547 29.06 -3.26 -18.41
CA GLU A 547 27.77 -3.63 -19.04
C GLU A 547 26.58 -2.99 -18.31
N SER A 548 26.57 -3.06 -16.97
CA SER A 548 25.57 -2.38 -16.15
C SER A 548 25.52 -0.87 -16.43
N THR A 549 26.68 -0.22 -16.57
CA THR A 549 26.75 1.22 -16.84
C THR A 549 26.28 1.54 -18.26
N GLU A 550 26.66 0.74 -19.25
CA GLU A 550 26.22 0.90 -20.65
C GLU A 550 24.70 0.81 -20.76
N TYR A 551 24.06 -0.20 -20.17
CA TYR A 551 22.60 -0.36 -20.20
C TYR A 551 21.86 0.75 -19.45
N ILE A 552 22.33 1.16 -18.26
CA ILE A 552 21.74 2.29 -17.51
C ILE A 552 21.82 3.58 -18.34
N MET A 553 22.97 3.83 -18.98
CA MET A 553 23.15 5.01 -19.83
C MET A 553 22.30 4.95 -21.10
N ALA A 554 22.12 3.78 -21.71
CA ALA A 554 21.25 3.62 -22.87
C ALA A 554 19.77 3.91 -22.51
N GLU A 555 19.28 3.37 -21.41
CA GLU A 555 17.92 3.63 -20.91
C GLU A 555 17.69 5.08 -20.48
N LEU A 556 18.71 5.75 -19.93
CA LEU A 556 18.63 7.15 -19.52
C LEU A 556 18.36 8.07 -20.73
N HIS A 557 18.96 7.72 -21.87
CA HIS A 557 18.83 8.43 -23.15
C HIS A 557 17.72 7.85 -24.05
N ASP A 558 16.95 6.85 -23.61
CA ASP A 558 15.84 6.31 -24.41
C ASP A 558 14.76 7.39 -24.62
N PRO A 559 14.49 7.84 -25.87
CA PRO A 559 13.41 8.79 -26.13
C PRO A 559 12.02 8.19 -25.87
N ASN A 560 11.88 6.86 -25.89
CA ASN A 560 10.60 6.18 -25.74
C ASN A 560 10.09 6.24 -24.30
N ARG A 561 9.09 7.09 -24.04
CA ARG A 561 8.45 7.24 -22.72
C ARG A 561 7.40 6.16 -22.39
N TYR A 562 7.00 5.32 -23.34
CA TYR A 562 5.91 4.35 -23.15
C TYR A 562 6.34 3.06 -22.45
N ILE A 563 7.64 2.78 -22.41
CA ILE A 563 8.21 1.66 -21.67
C ILE A 563 8.48 2.15 -20.24
N ALA A 564 7.80 1.59 -19.23
CA ALA A 564 8.05 1.98 -17.84
C ALA A 564 9.14 1.12 -17.18
N GLU A 565 9.31 -0.12 -17.64
CA GLU A 565 10.23 -1.10 -17.05
C GLU A 565 10.91 -1.97 -18.11
N VAL A 566 12.20 -2.25 -17.93
CA VAL A 566 13.03 -3.09 -18.79
C VAL A 566 13.88 -4.06 -17.96
N GLY A 567 14.24 -5.19 -18.55
CA GLY A 567 15.22 -6.13 -18.00
C GLY A 567 16.39 -6.31 -18.95
N TYR A 568 17.60 -6.47 -18.40
CA TYR A 568 18.80 -6.82 -19.14
C TYR A 568 19.48 -8.04 -18.52
N SER A 569 19.71 -9.05 -19.36
CA SER A 569 20.49 -10.25 -19.04
C SER A 569 21.33 -10.65 -20.26
N SER A 570 21.97 -11.82 -20.21
CA SER A 570 22.60 -12.44 -21.38
C SER A 570 21.64 -12.75 -22.54
N GLN A 571 20.31 -12.67 -22.31
CA GLN A 571 19.28 -12.79 -23.35
C GLN A 571 18.97 -11.46 -24.06
N GLY A 572 19.61 -10.36 -23.66
CA GLY A 572 19.39 -9.01 -24.19
C GLY A 572 18.33 -8.22 -23.42
N ARG A 573 17.80 -7.18 -24.08
CA ARG A 573 16.78 -6.26 -23.53
C ARG A 573 15.38 -6.87 -23.61
N VAL A 574 14.67 -6.90 -22.50
CA VAL A 574 13.29 -7.42 -22.39
C VAL A 574 12.38 -6.45 -21.64
N THR A 575 11.07 -6.65 -21.76
CA THR A 575 10.04 -6.04 -20.90
C THR A 575 8.92 -7.05 -20.65
N LEU A 576 7.96 -6.70 -19.79
CA LEU A 576 6.79 -7.53 -19.53
C LEU A 576 5.68 -7.29 -20.57
N SER A 577 4.96 -8.36 -20.90
CA SER A 577 3.78 -8.32 -21.76
C SER A 577 2.75 -9.32 -21.28
N THR A 578 1.49 -9.11 -21.64
CA THR A 578 0.38 -10.00 -21.30
C THR A 578 -0.16 -10.69 -22.55
N GLU A 579 -0.42 -11.99 -22.44
CA GLU A 579 -1.18 -12.76 -23.42
C GLU A 579 -2.45 -13.28 -22.76
N GLN A 580 -3.61 -13.16 -23.42
CA GLN A 580 -4.86 -13.69 -22.88
C GLN A 580 -4.73 -15.19 -22.65
N SER A 581 -5.11 -15.65 -21.45
CA SER A 581 -5.27 -17.08 -21.22
C SER A 581 -6.46 -17.56 -22.03
N ILE A 582 -6.22 -18.52 -22.93
CA ILE A 582 -7.26 -19.28 -23.65
C ILE A 582 -8.02 -20.15 -22.64
#